data_AF-A0A6L5XH36-F1
#
_entry.id   AF-A0A6L5XH36-F1
#
_cell.length_a   1.000
_cell.length_b   1.000
_cell.length_c   1.000
_cell.angle_alpha   90.00
_cell.angle_beta   90.00
_cell.angle_gamma   90.00
#
_symmetry.space_group_name_H-M   'P 1'
#
loop_
_entity.id
_entity.type
_entity.pdbx_description
1 polymer ?
#
loop_
_entity_poly.entity_id
_entity_poly.type
_entity_poly.pdbx_seq_one_letter_code
_entity_poly.pdbx_strand_id
1 'polypeptide(L)'
;MEKQSIAAPDNAPLDRIYIIAATLNAFKGRRHVEVHIFRHGATDEELAALEGKKLVGPPDPAVPPQVLQGATEKAALRCVLEAFTAEESQALVAYLEQRYAEHIEKIMVCPMDLPVPLGVAPLSGIPEGKSTGFIRFDAVPDYPLPFVARGFYDLAVHEPLMAE
;
A
#
# COMPACT_ATOMS: atom_id res chain seq x y z
N MET A 1 1.84 -16.62 -11.18
CA MET A 1 1.61 -15.20 -10.86
C MET A 1 1.01 -14.45 -12.05
N GLU A 2 -0.25 -14.04 -11.94
CA GLU A 2 -0.92 -13.09 -12.84
C GLU A 2 -0.49 -11.66 -12.50
N LYS A 3 -0.35 -10.79 -13.51
CA LYS A 3 -0.02 -9.38 -13.33
C LYS A 3 -1.06 -8.52 -14.04
N GLN A 4 -1.64 -7.58 -13.31
CA GLN A 4 -2.54 -6.56 -13.85
C GLN A 4 -1.97 -5.18 -13.52
N SER A 5 -1.91 -4.30 -14.54
CA SER A 5 -1.43 -2.93 -14.37
C SER A 5 -2.41 -1.97 -15.05
N ILE A 6 -2.83 -0.95 -14.32
CA ILE A 6 -3.63 0.16 -14.85
C ILE A 6 -2.69 1.36 -14.95
N ALA A 7 -2.68 2.02 -16.11
CA ALA A 7 -1.87 3.22 -16.30
C ALA A 7 -2.48 4.41 -15.55
N ALA A 8 -1.64 5.27 -14.99
CA ALA A 8 -2.08 6.57 -14.49
C ALA A 8 -2.63 7.44 -15.63
N PRO A 9 -3.59 8.32 -15.36
CA PRO A 9 -4.09 9.26 -16.36
C PRO A 9 -3.00 10.27 -16.75
N ASP A 10 -3.02 10.74 -17.99
CA ASP A 10 -2.01 11.68 -18.53
C ASP A 10 -1.89 13.00 -17.73
N ASN A 11 -2.93 13.37 -16.99
CA ASN A 11 -3.01 14.56 -16.16
C ASN A 11 -2.86 14.28 -14.66
N ALA A 12 -2.23 13.15 -14.28
CA ALA A 12 -1.98 12.82 -12.89
C ALA A 12 -1.25 13.98 -12.17
N PRO A 13 -1.71 14.37 -10.96
CA PRO A 13 -1.15 15.52 -10.25
C PRO A 13 0.24 15.24 -9.64
N LEU A 14 0.66 13.98 -9.59
CA LEU A 14 1.91 13.50 -9.02
C LEU A 14 2.42 12.28 -9.79
N ASP A 15 3.75 12.14 -9.88
CA ASP A 15 4.39 10.92 -10.41
C ASP A 15 4.23 9.73 -9.45
N ARG A 16 4.22 10.04 -8.14
CA ARG A 16 4.05 9.07 -7.05
C ARG A 16 2.55 8.87 -6.81
N ILE A 17 1.97 7.90 -7.51
CA ILE A 17 0.52 7.63 -7.47
C ILE A 17 0.21 6.14 -7.50
N TYR A 18 1.17 5.26 -7.79
CA TYR A 18 0.89 3.84 -7.95
C TYR A 18 0.81 3.12 -6.61
N ILE A 19 -0.30 2.42 -6.37
CA ILE A 19 -0.46 1.47 -5.28
C ILE A 19 -0.33 0.05 -5.81
N ILE A 20 0.17 -0.85 -4.97
CA ILE A 20 0.39 -2.24 -5.34
C ILE A 20 -0.33 -3.13 -4.35
N ALA A 21 -1.15 -4.05 -4.86
CA ALA A 21 -1.74 -5.13 -4.09
C ALA A 21 -1.24 -6.47 -4.63
N ALA A 22 -0.99 -7.42 -3.74
CA ALA A 22 -0.63 -8.78 -4.09
C ALA A 22 -1.56 -9.77 -3.38
N THR A 23 -1.98 -10.82 -4.08
CA THR A 23 -2.71 -11.94 -3.50
C THR A 23 -1.74 -13.10 -3.35
N LEU A 24 -1.52 -13.54 -2.11
CA LEU A 24 -0.65 -14.67 -1.78
C LEU A 24 -1.44 -15.98 -1.79
N ASN A 25 -0.85 -17.05 -2.33
CA ASN A 25 -1.52 -18.36 -2.43
C ASN A 25 -1.91 -18.88 -1.04
N ALA A 26 -0.95 -18.81 -0.12
CA ALA A 26 -1.13 -19.16 1.27
C ALA A 26 -0.18 -18.34 2.14
N PHE A 27 -0.69 -17.82 3.26
CA PHE A 27 0.13 -17.08 4.22
C PHE A 27 -0.44 -17.25 5.62
N LYS A 28 0.42 -17.63 6.58
CA LYS A 28 0.06 -17.80 8.01
C LYS A 28 -1.24 -18.60 8.24
N GLY A 29 -1.43 -19.70 7.50
CA GLY A 29 -2.59 -20.59 7.65
C GLY A 29 -3.89 -20.06 7.03
N ARG A 30 -3.83 -19.01 6.22
CA ARG A 30 -4.93 -18.49 5.38
C ARG A 30 -4.61 -18.68 3.89
N ARG A 31 -5.63 -18.79 3.05
CA ARG A 31 -5.50 -18.81 1.57
C ARG A 31 -5.93 -17.47 0.98
N HIS A 32 -5.47 -17.19 -0.24
CA HIS A 32 -5.86 -16.01 -1.01
C HIS A 32 -5.72 -14.71 -0.19
N VAL A 33 -4.59 -14.57 0.50
CA VAL A 33 -4.35 -13.45 1.43
C VAL A 33 -4.00 -12.21 0.63
N GLU A 34 -4.78 -11.15 0.81
CA GLU A 34 -4.51 -9.86 0.19
C GLU A 34 -3.47 -9.10 1.01
N VAL A 35 -2.50 -8.54 0.30
CA VAL A 35 -1.41 -7.76 0.86
C VAL A 35 -1.33 -6.43 0.13
N HIS A 36 -1.48 -5.34 0.88
CA HIS A 36 -1.26 -4.00 0.36
C HIS A 36 0.20 -3.62 0.54
N ILE A 37 0.91 -3.47 -0.58
CA ILE A 37 2.33 -3.13 -0.58
C ILE A 37 2.46 -1.62 -0.72
N PHE A 38 3.23 -1.03 0.18
CA PHE A 38 3.44 0.41 0.26
C PHE A 38 4.92 0.76 0.45
N ARG A 39 5.27 1.96 0.01
CA ARG A 39 6.57 2.55 0.30
C ARG A 39 6.61 3.01 1.74
N HIS A 40 7.59 2.53 2.49
CA HIS A 40 7.82 2.96 3.87
C HIS A 40 8.98 3.97 3.94
N GLY A 41 9.02 4.75 5.03
CA GLY A 41 10.11 5.69 5.29
C GLY A 41 9.94 7.06 4.63
N ALA A 42 8.70 7.50 4.42
CA ALA A 42 8.42 8.87 4.00
C ALA A 42 9.02 9.88 5.00
N THR A 43 9.74 10.87 4.47
CA THR A 43 10.42 11.91 5.25
C THR A 43 9.51 13.11 5.48
N ASP A 44 9.83 13.94 6.48
CA ASP A 44 9.08 15.17 6.73
C ASP A 44 9.32 16.22 5.62
N GLU A 45 10.48 16.16 4.94
CA GLU A 45 10.76 16.97 3.74
C GLU A 45 9.83 16.61 2.57
N GLU A 46 9.64 15.30 2.32
CA GLU A 46 8.69 14.83 1.31
C GLU A 46 7.25 15.23 1.66
N LEU A 47 6.88 15.19 2.94
CA LEU A 47 5.58 15.63 3.42
C LEU A 47 5.37 17.13 3.17
N ALA A 48 6.34 17.96 3.56
CA ALA A 48 6.29 19.40 3.33
C ALA A 48 6.18 19.75 1.84
N ALA A 49 6.79 18.95 0.95
CA ALA A 49 6.69 19.14 -0.49
C ALA A 49 5.30 18.83 -1.08
N LEU A 50 4.41 18.15 -0.33
CA LEU A 50 3.03 17.88 -0.73
C LEU A 50 2.00 18.86 -0.13
N GLU A 51 2.36 19.56 0.95
CA GLU A 51 1.47 20.53 1.60
C GLU A 51 1.00 21.61 0.60
N GLY A 52 -0.30 21.91 0.60
CA GLY A 52 -0.90 22.91 -0.27
C GLY A 52 -1.20 22.47 -1.72
N LYS A 53 -0.84 21.24 -2.13
CA LYS A 53 -1.11 20.71 -3.48
C LYS A 53 -2.56 20.23 -3.71
N LYS A 54 -3.47 20.43 -2.75
CA LYS A 54 -4.89 19.99 -2.81
C LYS A 54 -5.04 18.49 -3.10
N LEU A 55 -4.17 17.67 -2.51
CA LEU A 55 -4.16 16.22 -2.66
C LEU A 55 -5.10 15.51 -1.67
N VAL A 56 -5.69 16.26 -0.74
CA VAL A 56 -6.64 15.76 0.26
C VAL A 56 -8.00 16.42 0.01
N GLY A 57 -9.01 15.60 -0.19
CA GLY A 57 -10.39 15.99 -0.46
C GLY A 57 -11.25 15.97 0.81
N PRO A 58 -12.56 16.19 0.66
CA PRO A 58 -13.50 15.99 1.77
C PRO A 58 -13.43 14.54 2.28
N PRO A 59 -13.81 14.29 3.54
CA PRO A 59 -13.90 12.93 4.05
C PRO A 59 -14.92 12.12 3.26
N ASP A 60 -14.71 10.80 3.19
CA ASP A 60 -15.65 9.88 2.57
C ASP A 60 -16.99 9.92 3.34
N PRO A 61 -18.13 10.18 2.68
CA PRO A 61 -19.44 10.24 3.33
C PRO A 61 -19.87 8.92 3.99
N ALA A 62 -19.27 7.79 3.62
CA ALA A 62 -19.50 6.49 4.26
C ALA A 62 -18.78 6.36 5.62
N VAL A 63 -17.80 7.22 5.92
CA VAL A 63 -17.02 7.17 7.15
C VAL A 63 -17.74 7.95 8.26
N PRO A 64 -18.07 7.31 9.42
CA PRO A 64 -18.73 7.99 10.52
C PRO A 64 -17.88 9.15 11.07
N PRO A 65 -18.46 10.31 11.42
CA PRO A 65 -17.72 11.46 11.95
C PRO A 65 -16.86 11.16 13.18
N GLN A 66 -17.23 10.16 13.97
CA GLN A 66 -16.48 9.71 15.15
C GLN A 66 -15.11 9.13 14.76
N VAL A 67 -15.02 8.45 13.61
CA VAL A 67 -13.78 7.89 13.08
C VAL A 67 -12.85 8.99 12.55
N LEU A 68 -13.43 10.13 12.13
CA LEU A 68 -12.68 11.30 11.68
C LEU A 68 -12.11 12.14 12.84
N GLN A 69 -12.39 11.81 14.09
CA GLN A 69 -11.83 12.54 15.23
C GLN A 69 -10.31 12.36 15.27
N GLY A 70 -9.58 13.48 15.10
CA GLY A 70 -8.12 13.46 15.00
C GLY A 70 -7.58 13.22 13.59
N ALA A 71 -8.45 13.13 12.58
CA ALA A 71 -8.01 13.12 11.18
C ALA A 71 -7.29 14.42 10.85
N THR A 72 -6.13 14.30 10.22
CA THR A 72 -5.33 15.46 9.78
C THR A 72 -4.99 15.33 8.31
N GLU A 73 -4.87 16.47 7.63
CA GLU A 73 -4.38 16.51 6.25
C GLU A 73 -2.99 15.87 6.16
N LYS A 74 -2.13 16.08 7.16
CA LYS A 74 -0.79 15.47 7.23
C LYS A 74 -0.83 13.93 7.23
N ALA A 75 -1.76 13.31 7.95
CA ALA A 75 -1.91 11.85 7.94
C ALA A 75 -2.36 11.36 6.55
N ALA A 76 -3.31 12.05 5.93
CA ALA A 76 -3.76 11.72 4.58
C ALA A 76 -2.65 11.90 3.53
N LEU A 77 -1.85 12.97 3.62
CA LEU A 77 -0.68 13.17 2.75
C LEU A 77 0.39 12.09 2.94
N ARG A 78 0.57 11.56 4.16
CA ARG A 78 1.47 10.42 4.39
C ARG A 78 0.98 9.16 3.67
N CYS A 79 -0.33 8.95 3.54
CA CYS A 79 -0.88 7.87 2.70
C CYS A 79 -0.52 8.05 1.22
N VAL A 80 -0.48 9.29 0.71
CA VAL A 80 -0.01 9.56 -0.66
C VAL A 80 1.48 9.23 -0.82
N LEU A 81 2.32 9.52 0.19
CA LEU A 81 3.75 9.21 0.15
C LEU A 81 4.09 7.72 0.25
N GLU A 82 3.10 6.90 0.63
CA GLU A 82 3.17 5.44 0.63
C GLU A 82 2.97 4.84 -0.77
N ALA A 83 2.53 5.64 -1.75
CA ALA A 83 2.49 5.22 -3.15
C ALA A 83 3.89 5.18 -3.78
N PHE A 84 4.00 4.52 -4.92
CA PHE A 84 5.21 4.36 -5.72
C PHE A 84 5.16 5.26 -6.97
N THR A 85 6.33 5.63 -7.49
CA THR A 85 6.42 6.12 -8.87
C THR A 85 6.23 4.98 -9.87
N ALA A 86 6.12 5.31 -11.16
CA ALA A 86 6.08 4.30 -12.23
C ALA A 86 7.32 3.39 -12.19
N GLU A 87 8.51 3.97 -12.03
CA GLU A 87 9.79 3.25 -12.02
C GLU A 87 9.91 2.36 -10.77
N GLU A 88 9.55 2.89 -9.60
CA GLU A 88 9.56 2.13 -8.36
C GLU A 88 8.56 0.96 -8.41
N SER A 89 7.36 1.19 -8.96
CA SER A 89 6.35 0.13 -9.06
C SER A 89 6.81 -1.00 -9.99
N GLN A 90 7.43 -0.67 -11.13
CA GLN A 90 8.00 -1.65 -12.06
C GLN A 90 9.17 -2.43 -11.41
N ALA A 91 10.07 -1.73 -10.74
CA ALA A 91 11.19 -2.36 -10.03
C ALA A 91 10.71 -3.30 -8.92
N LEU A 92 9.69 -2.89 -8.17
CA LEU A 92 9.09 -3.72 -7.12
C LEU A 92 8.40 -4.95 -7.70
N VAL A 93 7.62 -4.83 -8.77
CA VAL A 93 6.99 -5.98 -9.44
C VAL A 93 8.04 -6.96 -9.95
N ALA A 94 9.12 -6.47 -10.57
CA ALA A 94 10.21 -7.31 -11.04
C ALA A 94 10.90 -8.06 -9.88
N TYR A 95 11.13 -7.38 -8.76
CA TYR A 95 11.66 -8.00 -7.54
C TYR A 95 10.72 -9.09 -6.99
N LEU A 96 9.41 -8.80 -6.90
CA LEU A 96 8.41 -9.75 -6.42
C LEU A 96 8.30 -10.97 -7.33
N GLU A 97 8.34 -10.78 -8.64
CA GLU A 97 8.36 -11.86 -9.63
C GLU A 97 9.60 -12.74 -9.46
N GLN A 98 10.78 -12.13 -9.39
CA GLN A 98 12.04 -12.88 -9.30
C GLN A 98 12.12 -13.73 -8.03
N ARG A 99 11.64 -13.20 -6.90
CA ARG A 99 11.88 -13.80 -5.58
C ARG A 99 10.69 -14.56 -5.00
N TYR A 100 9.47 -14.25 -5.43
CA TYR A 100 8.25 -14.74 -4.78
C TYR A 100 7.16 -15.21 -5.76
N ALA A 101 7.43 -15.35 -7.07
CA ALA A 101 6.41 -15.74 -8.05
C ALA A 101 5.66 -17.05 -7.72
N GLU A 102 6.30 -18.00 -7.03
CA GLU A 102 5.65 -19.25 -6.61
C GLU A 102 4.64 -19.07 -5.46
N HIS A 103 4.76 -17.98 -4.70
CA HIS A 103 3.91 -17.67 -3.55
C HIS A 103 2.82 -16.62 -3.84
N ILE A 104 2.88 -15.98 -5.01
CA ILE A 104 1.98 -14.90 -5.42
C ILE A 104 1.07 -15.37 -6.56
N GLU A 105 -0.24 -15.33 -6.30
CA GLU A 105 -1.26 -15.65 -7.29
C GLU A 105 -1.39 -14.52 -8.29
N LYS A 106 -1.52 -13.30 -7.76
CA LYS A 106 -1.84 -12.10 -8.51
C LYS A 106 -1.11 -10.89 -7.95
N ILE A 107 -0.64 -10.03 -8.84
CA ILE A 107 -0.23 -8.65 -8.52
C ILE A 107 -1.12 -7.69 -9.28
N MET A 108 -1.60 -6.66 -8.59
CA MET A 108 -2.31 -5.52 -9.16
C MET A 108 -1.50 -4.26 -8.89
N VAL A 109 -1.27 -3.49 -9.95
CA VAL A 109 -0.71 -2.14 -9.89
C VAL A 109 -1.75 -1.18 -10.45
N CYS A 110 -2.16 -0.19 -9.68
CA CYS A 110 -3.11 0.82 -10.14
C CYS A 110 -2.76 2.20 -9.59
N PRO A 111 -3.12 3.28 -10.30
CA PRO A 111 -3.02 4.61 -9.75
C PRO A 111 -4.04 4.77 -8.61
N MET A 112 -3.63 5.45 -7.56
CA MET A 112 -4.48 5.95 -6.50
C MET A 112 -5.37 7.07 -7.04
N ASP A 113 -6.64 7.07 -6.63
CA ASP A 113 -7.54 8.17 -6.92
C ASP A 113 -7.17 9.39 -6.05
N LEU A 114 -6.84 10.49 -6.72
CA LEU A 114 -6.54 11.77 -6.08
C LEU A 114 -7.65 12.79 -6.37
N PRO A 115 -8.02 13.63 -5.39
CA PRO A 115 -7.46 13.71 -4.04
C PRO A 115 -7.93 12.58 -3.11
N VAL A 116 -7.09 12.14 -2.18
CA VAL A 116 -7.48 11.14 -1.17
C VAL A 116 -8.46 11.73 -0.16
N PRO A 117 -9.42 10.95 0.37
CA PRO A 117 -10.36 11.47 1.36
C PRO A 117 -9.68 11.83 2.68
N LEU A 118 -10.11 12.92 3.31
CA LEU A 118 -9.71 13.24 4.68
C LEU A 118 -10.10 12.10 5.63
N GLY A 119 -9.18 11.72 6.51
CA GLY A 119 -9.38 10.60 7.44
C GLY A 119 -8.82 9.28 6.95
N VAL A 120 -8.31 9.20 5.71
CA VAL A 120 -7.46 8.08 5.30
C VAL A 120 -6.19 8.05 6.16
N ALA A 121 -5.89 6.88 6.71
CA ALA A 121 -4.70 6.66 7.52
C ALA A 121 -3.61 6.00 6.66
N PRO A 122 -2.34 6.38 6.85
CA PRO A 122 -1.22 5.66 6.24
C PRO A 122 -1.13 4.24 6.81
N LEU A 123 -0.85 3.25 5.97
CA LEU A 123 -0.71 1.84 6.37
C LEU A 123 0.40 1.67 7.39
N SER A 124 1.48 2.44 7.29
CA SER A 124 2.58 2.47 8.26
C SER A 124 2.17 2.89 9.67
N GLY A 125 1.02 3.55 9.82
CA GLY A 125 0.46 3.94 11.12
C GLY A 125 -0.39 2.86 11.79
N ILE A 126 -0.68 1.75 11.10
CA ILE A 126 -1.53 0.68 11.64
C ILE A 126 -0.71 -0.17 12.64
N PRO A 127 -1.20 -0.38 13.88
CA PRO A 127 -0.53 -1.25 14.83
C PRO A 127 -0.64 -2.72 14.41
N GLU A 128 0.45 -3.47 14.59
CA GLU A 128 0.42 -4.93 14.41
C GLU A 128 -0.37 -5.59 15.54
N GLY A 129 -1.14 -6.62 15.18
CA GLY A 129 -2.04 -7.30 16.09
C GLY A 129 -1.96 -8.81 15.94
N LYS A 130 -3.00 -9.50 16.43
CA LYS A 130 -3.09 -10.97 16.32
C LYS A 130 -3.28 -11.44 14.87
N SER A 131 -4.09 -10.69 14.10
CA SER A 131 -4.41 -11.01 12.70
C SER A 131 -3.78 -10.03 11.70
N THR A 132 -3.42 -8.82 12.13
CA THR A 132 -2.82 -7.79 11.29
C THR A 132 -1.30 -7.75 11.45
N GLY A 133 -0.57 -7.46 10.37
CA GLY A 133 0.86 -7.20 10.47
C GLY A 133 1.53 -6.81 9.16
N PHE A 134 2.86 -6.78 9.18
CA PHE A 134 3.65 -6.37 8.01
C PHE A 134 4.65 -7.43 7.54
N ILE A 135 4.66 -7.67 6.24
CA ILE A 135 5.77 -8.29 5.51
C ILE A 135 6.83 -7.20 5.30
N ARG A 136 8.03 -7.43 5.85
CA ARG A 136 9.17 -6.52 5.76
C ARG A 136 10.12 -7.03 4.68
N PHE A 137 9.97 -6.56 3.45
CA PHE A 137 10.85 -6.97 2.35
C PHE A 137 12.29 -6.47 2.55
N ASP A 138 12.44 -5.34 3.25
CA ASP A 138 13.70 -4.72 3.65
C ASP A 138 14.51 -5.53 4.67
N ALA A 139 13.88 -6.46 5.39
CA ALA A 139 14.55 -7.33 6.35
C ALA A 139 15.25 -8.53 5.68
N VAL A 140 15.02 -8.75 4.38
CA VAL A 140 15.56 -9.88 3.64
C VAL A 140 17.00 -9.58 3.22
N PRO A 141 17.95 -10.52 3.38
CA PRO A 141 19.32 -10.34 2.91
C PRO A 141 19.37 -9.98 1.42
N ASP A 142 20.27 -9.04 1.09
CA ASP A 142 20.51 -8.55 -0.27
C ASP A 142 19.27 -7.93 -0.92
N TYR A 143 18.45 -7.22 -0.14
CA TYR A 143 17.33 -6.43 -0.66
C TYR A 143 17.84 -5.35 -1.64
N PRO A 144 17.50 -5.43 -2.95
CA PRO A 144 18.21 -4.68 -3.98
C PRO A 144 17.61 -3.31 -4.29
N LEU A 145 16.42 -3.01 -3.78
CA LEU A 145 15.67 -1.81 -4.15
C LEU A 145 16.17 -0.59 -3.34
N PRO A 146 16.29 0.59 -3.97
CA PRO A 146 16.77 1.81 -3.31
C PRO A 146 15.71 2.49 -2.42
N PHE A 147 14.55 1.86 -2.25
CA PHE A 147 13.43 2.32 -1.43
C PHE A 147 12.92 1.17 -0.58
N VAL A 148 12.32 1.47 0.57
CA VAL A 148 11.77 0.45 1.46
C VAL A 148 10.33 0.13 1.06
N ALA A 149 10.04 -1.13 0.75
CA ALA A 149 8.68 -1.62 0.57
C ALA A 149 8.25 -2.51 1.74
N ARG A 150 7.00 -2.38 2.18
CA ARG A 150 6.37 -3.27 3.16
C ARG A 150 4.98 -3.69 2.71
N GLY A 151 4.57 -4.89 3.06
CA GLY A 151 3.24 -5.43 2.76
C GLY A 151 2.37 -5.51 4.01
N PHE A 152 1.30 -4.73 4.07
CA PHE A 152 0.28 -4.85 5.11
C PHE A 152 -0.68 -6.00 4.77
N TYR A 153 -1.03 -6.82 5.77
CA TYR A 153 -2.05 -7.86 5.64
C TYR A 153 -2.99 -7.84 6.86
N ASP A 154 -4.24 -8.27 6.67
CA ASP A 154 -5.18 -8.60 7.75
C ASP A 154 -5.75 -10.00 7.57
N LEU A 155 -5.33 -10.95 8.40
CA LEU A 155 -5.79 -12.34 8.32
C LEU A 155 -7.25 -12.52 8.79
N ALA A 156 -7.85 -11.54 9.46
CA ALA A 156 -9.21 -11.66 9.98
C ALA A 156 -10.27 -11.65 8.86
N VAL A 157 -9.95 -11.05 7.72
CA VAL A 157 -10.85 -10.94 6.56
C VAL A 157 -10.69 -12.07 5.54
N HIS A 158 -9.75 -13.00 5.76
CA HIS A 158 -9.43 -14.08 4.81
C HIS A 158 -9.80 -15.47 5.32
N GLU A 159 -10.11 -16.39 4.40
CA GLU A 159 -10.54 -17.75 4.72
C GLU A 159 -9.42 -18.61 5.33
N PRO A 160 -9.71 -19.43 6.37
CA PRO A 160 -8.79 -20.44 6.87
C PRO A 160 -8.35 -21.44 5.80
N LEU A 161 -7.10 -21.88 5.85
CA LEU A 161 -6.55 -22.90 4.94
C LEU A 161 -7.13 -24.31 5.20
N MET A 162 -7.70 -24.53 6.39
CA MET A 162 -8.56 -25.65 6.71
C MET A 162 -9.87 -25.12 7.31
N ALA A 163 -10.97 -25.31 6.60
CA ALA A 163 -12.25 -25.51 7.27
C ALA A 163 -12.13 -26.85 8.01
N GLU A 164 -12.56 -26.91 9.28
CA GLU A 164 -12.82 -28.20 9.92
C GLU A 164 -13.80 -29.04 9.09
#